data_AF-A0A4Z2B1B9-F1
#
_entry.id   AF-A0A4Z2B1B9-F1
#
_cell.length_a   1.000
_cell.length_b   1.000
_cell.length_c   1.000
_cell.angle_alpha   90.00
_cell.angle_beta   90.00
_cell.angle_gamma   90.00
#
_symmetry.space_group_name_H-M   'P 1'
#
loop_
_entity.id
_entity.type
_entity.pdbx_description
1 polymer ?
#
loop_
_entity_poly.entity_id
_entity_poly.type
_entity_poly.pdbx_seq_one_letter_code
_entity_poly.pdbx_strand_id
1 'polypeptide(L)'
;MSQMEKKAGLLRRTSSSKKPLKEKVVLMYDDIFSKEDPAKNNPRFWDELFLMKVNLEYLESKLECLDGDEVQQIQDNINSLFHHCVQAMEEEHQIKVVNALQTLCALFRGVHQKNKSASGFDIINMLMGFDKAEQRMKELIERLDSLLCGDGSESLKSLCLKLLLCLVTVTDNISQNTILEYVMINSIFEAILQANVSSRGQHGYDAVVLLALLVNYRKYESVNPYIVKLSIVDDEPTLDGMGMVVHQALTEYNRQYKEKEEENQGGFFSTLSSMVGSMFIADADEKLSVQTNEAILLALYEAVHLNRNFITVLAQVKETSPM
;
A
#
# COMPACT_ATOMS: atom_id res chain seq x y z
N MET A 1 44.71 12.92 69.00
CA MET A 1 44.67 13.12 67.54
C MET A 1 43.79 12.02 66.95
N SER A 2 42.72 12.41 66.26
CA SER A 2 41.65 11.50 65.84
C SER A 2 42.10 10.61 64.67
N GLN A 3 41.92 9.29 64.78
CA GLN A 3 41.92 8.42 63.61
C GLN A 3 40.47 8.01 63.32
N MET A 4 40.04 8.37 62.12
CA MET A 4 38.70 8.18 61.58
C MET A 4 38.75 6.90 60.73
N GLU A 5 38.20 5.80 61.25
CA GLU A 5 38.03 4.57 60.47
C GLU A 5 36.97 4.79 59.38
N LYS A 6 37.41 4.99 58.14
CA LYS A 6 36.54 4.93 56.96
C LYS A 6 36.25 3.47 56.63
N LYS A 7 35.04 3.00 56.96
CA LYS A 7 34.46 1.79 56.36
C LYS A 7 34.41 1.96 54.85
N ALA A 8 35.25 1.19 54.14
CA ALA A 8 35.18 1.05 52.70
C ALA A 8 33.84 0.39 52.34
N GLY A 9 32.89 1.21 51.89
CA GLY A 9 31.67 0.72 51.26
C GLY A 9 32.04 -0.02 49.97
N LEU A 10 31.80 -1.33 49.95
CA LEU A 10 31.87 -2.14 48.75
C LEU A 10 30.72 -1.70 47.83
N LEU A 11 30.93 -0.67 47.02
CA LEU A 11 30.00 -0.30 45.96
C LEU A 11 30.02 -1.42 44.92
N ARG A 12 29.00 -2.28 45.00
CA ARG A 12 28.66 -3.24 43.96
C ARG A 12 28.56 -2.48 42.63
N ARG A 13 29.53 -2.71 41.73
CA ARG A 13 29.42 -2.31 40.32
C ARG A 13 28.13 -2.93 39.78
N THR A 14 27.10 -2.12 39.58
CA THR A 14 25.91 -2.53 38.83
C THR A 14 26.27 -2.58 37.36
N SER A 15 26.92 -3.68 36.96
CA SER A 15 26.97 -4.10 35.56
C SER A 15 25.58 -4.59 35.18
N SER A 16 24.72 -3.68 34.73
CA SER A 16 23.54 -4.06 33.95
C SER A 16 23.28 -2.96 32.93
N SER A 17 24.01 -3.05 31.81
CA SER A 17 23.42 -2.76 30.51
C SER A 17 22.21 -3.68 30.39
N LYS A 18 21.06 -3.25 30.92
CA LYS A 18 19.79 -3.91 30.66
C LYS A 18 19.56 -3.69 29.17
N LYS A 19 19.77 -4.72 28.36
CA LYS A 19 19.29 -4.70 26.97
C LYS A 19 17.84 -4.21 27.02
N PRO A 20 17.48 -3.20 26.21
CA PRO A 20 16.11 -2.70 26.21
C PRO A 20 15.15 -3.86 25.97
N LEU A 21 14.02 -3.87 26.69
CA LEU A 21 12.97 -4.86 26.50
C LEU A 21 12.46 -4.73 25.07
N LYS A 22 12.73 -5.73 24.22
CA LYS A 22 12.17 -5.81 22.87
C LYS A 22 10.79 -6.46 22.93
N GLU A 23 9.88 -5.96 22.11
CA GLU A 23 8.58 -6.60 21.91
C GLU A 23 8.76 -8.01 21.33
N LYS A 24 7.86 -8.95 21.67
CA LYS A 24 7.97 -10.33 21.19
C LYS A 24 7.94 -10.42 19.66
N VAL A 25 7.10 -9.61 19.00
CA VAL A 25 7.01 -9.56 17.53
C VAL A 25 8.33 -9.16 16.88
N VAL A 26 9.06 -8.22 17.49
CA VAL A 26 10.38 -7.79 17.01
C VAL A 26 11.41 -8.91 17.14
N LEU A 27 11.35 -9.70 18.22
CA LEU A 27 12.23 -10.86 18.39
C LEU A 27 11.94 -11.94 17.34
N MET A 28 10.66 -12.19 17.04
CA MET A 28 10.29 -13.16 16.00
C MET A 28 10.69 -12.68 14.60
N TYR A 29 10.62 -11.37 14.32
CA TYR A 29 11.22 -10.82 13.11
C TYR A 29 12.73 -11.03 13.10
N ASP A 30 13.45 -10.76 14.19
CA ASP A 30 14.89 -11.02 14.28
C ASP A 30 15.24 -12.49 13.94
N ASP A 31 14.40 -13.45 14.36
CA ASP A 31 14.55 -14.87 14.02
C ASP A 31 14.33 -15.13 12.51
N ILE A 32 13.33 -14.49 11.88
CA ILE A 32 13.11 -14.56 10.41
C ILE A 32 14.30 -13.99 9.65
N PHE A 33 14.87 -12.88 10.12
CA PHE A 33 16.06 -12.24 9.51
C PHE A 33 17.38 -12.90 9.97
N SER A 34 17.33 -14.06 10.60
CA SER A 34 18.49 -14.89 10.93
C SER A 34 18.78 -15.91 9.82
N LYS A 35 19.94 -16.57 9.88
CA LYS A 35 20.32 -17.61 8.89
C LYS A 35 19.66 -18.96 9.13
N GLU A 36 19.08 -19.16 10.31
CA GLU A 36 18.42 -20.41 10.67
C GLU A 36 16.93 -20.31 10.36
N ASP A 37 16.30 -21.45 10.05
CA ASP A 37 14.87 -21.53 9.89
C ASP A 37 14.18 -21.24 11.25
N PRO A 38 13.36 -20.17 11.35
CA PRO A 38 12.72 -19.76 12.60
C PRO A 38 11.73 -20.81 13.14
N ALA A 39 11.18 -21.66 12.27
CA ALA A 39 10.22 -22.69 12.66
C ALA A 39 10.88 -24.02 13.07
N LYS A 40 12.20 -24.19 12.83
CA LYS A 40 12.93 -25.45 13.05
C LYS A 40 12.77 -26.01 14.47
N ASN A 41 12.82 -25.13 15.47
CA ASN A 41 12.68 -25.49 16.88
C ASN A 41 11.31 -25.10 17.47
N ASN A 42 10.46 -24.43 16.69
CA ASN A 42 9.14 -23.99 17.11
C ASN A 42 8.11 -24.22 15.99
N PRO A 43 7.42 -25.37 15.98
CA PRO A 43 6.40 -25.67 14.96
C PRO A 43 5.23 -24.68 14.92
N ARG A 44 4.99 -23.94 16.01
CA ARG A 44 3.91 -22.94 16.13
C ARG A 44 4.38 -21.52 15.84
N PHE A 45 5.59 -21.35 15.32
CA PHE A 45 6.18 -20.04 15.09
C PHE A 45 5.26 -19.12 14.28
N TRP A 46 4.76 -19.58 13.13
CA TRP A 46 3.90 -18.79 12.26
C TRP A 46 2.55 -18.46 12.89
N ASP A 47 1.93 -19.44 13.57
CA ASP A 47 0.70 -19.24 14.31
C ASP A 47 0.84 -18.14 15.37
N GLU A 48 1.93 -18.18 16.14
CA GLU A 48 2.23 -17.17 17.16
C GLU A 48 2.52 -15.81 16.53
N LEU A 49 3.22 -15.76 15.40
CA LEU A 49 3.54 -14.53 14.69
C LEU A 49 2.27 -13.79 14.27
N PHE A 50 1.35 -14.48 13.60
CA PHE A 50 0.14 -13.86 13.06
C PHE A 50 -0.91 -13.50 14.12
N LEU A 51 -0.78 -14.00 15.35
CA LEU A 51 -1.59 -13.53 16.48
C LEU A 51 -1.09 -12.19 17.05
N MET A 52 0.16 -11.80 16.79
CA MET A 52 0.72 -10.56 17.29
C MET A 52 0.50 -9.40 16.33
N LYS A 53 0.28 -8.21 16.91
CA LYS A 53 0.18 -6.97 16.14
C LYS A 53 1.47 -6.73 15.35
N VAL A 54 1.32 -6.47 14.06
CA VAL A 54 2.43 -6.21 13.14
C VAL A 54 3.15 -4.92 13.53
N ASN A 55 4.48 -4.99 13.68
CA ASN A 55 5.34 -3.82 13.76
C ASN A 55 5.85 -3.47 12.35
N LEU A 56 5.07 -2.66 11.63
CA LEU A 56 5.31 -2.29 10.22
C LEU A 56 6.64 -1.56 10.05
N GLU A 57 6.90 -0.56 10.90
CA GLU A 57 8.12 0.25 10.86
C GLU A 57 9.35 -0.62 11.01
N TYR A 58 9.37 -1.52 11.99
CA TYR A 58 10.51 -2.43 12.18
C TYR A 58 10.74 -3.32 10.96
N LEU A 59 9.67 -3.94 10.43
CA LEU A 59 9.77 -4.89 9.33
C LEU A 59 10.24 -4.20 8.04
N GLU A 60 9.65 -3.04 7.70
CA GLU A 60 10.02 -2.25 6.53
C GLU A 60 11.47 -1.75 6.65
N SER A 61 11.86 -1.14 7.77
CA SER A 61 13.23 -0.67 7.99
C SER A 61 14.25 -1.81 7.99
N LYS A 62 13.90 -2.98 8.55
CA LYS A 62 14.81 -4.13 8.55
C LYS A 62 15.07 -4.64 7.14
N LEU A 63 14.05 -4.72 6.29
CA LEU A 63 14.19 -5.09 4.87
C LEU A 63 15.02 -4.08 4.09
N GLU A 64 14.79 -2.78 4.31
CA GLU A 64 15.55 -1.70 3.68
C GLU A 64 17.04 -1.78 4.03
N CYS A 65 17.37 -2.12 5.27
CA CYS A 65 18.74 -2.15 5.77
C CYS A 65 19.55 -3.40 5.41
N LEU A 66 18.94 -4.43 4.82
CA LEU A 66 19.67 -5.64 4.42
C LEU A 66 20.72 -5.27 3.37
N ASP A 67 21.86 -5.97 3.34
CA ASP A 67 22.78 -5.91 2.19
C ASP A 67 22.49 -7.02 1.16
N GLY A 68 23.33 -7.19 0.14
CA GLY A 68 23.13 -8.20 -0.91
C GLY A 68 23.45 -9.63 -0.46
N ASP A 69 24.45 -9.80 0.40
CA ASP A 69 24.92 -11.11 0.89
C ASP A 69 23.99 -11.64 1.98
N GLU A 70 23.47 -10.77 2.84
CA GLU A 70 22.46 -11.07 3.85
C GLU A 70 21.17 -11.55 3.19
N VAL A 71 20.71 -10.86 2.14
CA VAL A 71 19.49 -11.25 1.41
C VAL A 71 19.57 -12.69 0.93
N GLN A 72 20.68 -13.10 0.31
CA GLN A 72 20.83 -14.47 -0.18
C GLN A 72 20.74 -15.51 0.95
N GLN A 73 21.24 -15.18 2.13
CA GLN A 73 21.28 -16.10 3.27
C GLN A 73 19.93 -16.24 3.98
N ILE A 74 19.07 -15.22 3.87
CA ILE A 74 17.75 -15.22 4.52
C ILE A 74 16.59 -15.32 3.52
N GLN A 75 16.89 -15.44 2.23
CA GLN A 75 15.89 -15.45 1.16
C GLN A 75 14.83 -16.52 1.40
N ASP A 76 15.24 -17.72 1.83
CA ASP A 76 14.32 -18.82 2.14
C ASP A 76 13.38 -18.50 3.31
N ASN A 77 13.84 -17.73 4.29
CA ASN A 77 13.00 -17.28 5.41
C ASN A 77 12.00 -16.21 4.97
N ILE A 78 12.41 -15.26 4.10
CA ILE A 78 11.50 -14.28 3.51
C ILE A 78 10.46 -14.98 2.62
N ASN A 79 10.90 -15.92 1.79
CA ASN A 79 10.03 -16.78 0.99
C ASN A 79 9.02 -17.54 1.85
N SER A 80 9.44 -18.04 3.01
CA SER A 80 8.57 -18.76 3.94
C SER A 80 7.58 -17.83 4.62
N LEU A 81 8.02 -16.64 5.05
CA LEU A 81 7.15 -15.60 5.60
C LEU A 81 6.06 -15.21 4.60
N PHE A 82 6.41 -14.94 3.34
CA PHE A 82 5.44 -14.64 2.28
C PHE A 82 4.42 -15.77 2.13
N HIS A 83 4.89 -17.01 2.02
CA HIS A 83 4.02 -18.17 1.85
C HIS A 83 3.04 -18.34 3.02
N HIS A 84 3.53 -18.26 4.25
CA HIS A 84 2.68 -18.39 5.43
C HIS A 84 1.73 -17.21 5.60
N CYS A 85 2.06 -16.01 5.11
CA CYS A 85 1.09 -14.90 5.04
C CYS A 85 -0.07 -15.26 4.10
N VAL A 86 0.21 -15.77 2.91
CA VAL A 86 -0.84 -16.18 1.95
C VAL A 86 -1.71 -17.30 2.52
N GLN A 87 -1.12 -18.26 3.24
CA GLN A 87 -1.88 -19.31 3.93
C GLN A 87 -2.76 -18.77 5.06
N ALA A 88 -2.23 -17.85 5.87
CA ALA A 88 -2.96 -17.26 6.99
C ALA A 88 -4.18 -16.41 6.56
N MET A 89 -4.24 -15.98 5.28
CA MET A 89 -5.39 -15.28 4.71
C MET A 89 -6.63 -16.16 4.52
N GLU A 90 -6.49 -17.49 4.50
CA GLU A 90 -7.60 -18.45 4.43
C GLU A 90 -8.16 -18.80 5.80
N GLU A 91 -7.48 -18.44 6.89
CA GLU A 91 -7.92 -18.81 8.23
C GLU A 91 -9.21 -18.08 8.65
N GLU A 92 -10.05 -18.76 9.44
CA GLU A 92 -11.25 -18.16 10.03
C GLU A 92 -10.91 -17.02 11.01
N HIS A 93 -9.71 -17.06 11.59
CA HIS A 93 -9.30 -16.14 12.63
C HIS A 93 -8.90 -14.76 12.06
N GLN A 94 -9.85 -13.82 12.08
CA GLN A 94 -9.71 -12.49 11.48
C GLN A 94 -8.43 -11.72 11.86
N ILE A 95 -7.95 -11.83 13.10
CA ILE A 95 -6.70 -11.15 13.50
C ILE A 95 -5.50 -11.66 12.69
N LYS A 96 -5.43 -12.97 12.41
CA LYS A 96 -4.35 -13.56 11.64
C LYS A 96 -4.41 -13.11 10.19
N VAL A 97 -5.62 -13.09 9.59
CA VAL A 97 -5.85 -12.59 8.24
C VAL A 97 -5.38 -11.13 8.11
N VAL A 98 -5.78 -10.26 9.04
CA VAL A 98 -5.40 -8.84 9.05
C VAL A 98 -3.89 -8.67 9.22
N ASN A 99 -3.27 -9.38 10.18
CA ASN A 99 -1.83 -9.27 10.42
C ASN A 99 -1.02 -9.84 9.25
N ALA A 100 -1.48 -10.91 8.60
CA ALA A 100 -0.85 -11.46 7.40
C ALA A 100 -0.89 -10.47 6.24
N LEU A 101 -2.04 -9.84 5.98
CA LEU A 101 -2.18 -8.80 4.95
C LEU A 101 -1.30 -7.57 5.23
N GLN A 102 -1.25 -7.12 6.49
CA GLN A 102 -0.35 -6.03 6.91
C GLN A 102 1.12 -6.39 6.71
N THR A 103 1.49 -7.63 7.03
CA THR A 103 2.85 -8.15 6.83
C THR A 103 3.20 -8.19 5.35
N LEU A 104 2.30 -8.67 4.47
CA LEU A 104 2.49 -8.63 3.02
C LEU A 104 2.71 -7.21 2.50
N CYS A 105 1.92 -6.24 2.97
CA CYS A 105 2.12 -4.83 2.62
C CYS A 105 3.53 -4.35 2.99
N ALA A 106 3.99 -4.67 4.20
CA ALA A 106 5.32 -4.30 4.68
C ALA A 106 6.44 -5.00 3.88
N LEU A 107 6.24 -6.26 3.48
CA LEU A 107 7.17 -6.97 2.61
C LEU A 107 7.35 -6.25 1.27
N PHE A 108 6.26 -5.95 0.55
CA PHE A 108 6.35 -5.27 -0.73
C PHE A 108 6.94 -3.85 -0.61
N ARG A 109 6.57 -3.09 0.42
CA ARG A 109 7.13 -1.74 0.64
C ARG A 109 8.60 -1.77 1.01
N GLY A 110 8.98 -2.62 1.96
CA GLY A 110 10.38 -2.74 2.39
C GLY A 110 11.29 -3.19 1.26
N VAL A 111 10.84 -4.15 0.44
CA VAL A 111 11.59 -4.58 -0.75
C VAL A 111 11.68 -3.48 -1.80
N HIS A 112 10.59 -2.77 -2.09
CA HIS A 112 10.62 -1.63 -3.02
C HIS A 112 11.60 -0.54 -2.57
N GLN A 113 11.59 -0.16 -1.29
CA GLN A 113 12.47 0.89 -0.75
C GLN A 113 13.96 0.52 -0.85
N LYS A 114 14.30 -0.75 -0.61
CA LYS A 114 15.64 -1.29 -0.83
C LYS A 114 16.03 -1.25 -2.31
N ASN A 115 15.09 -1.60 -3.18
CA ASN A 115 15.31 -1.89 -4.59
C ASN A 115 14.76 -0.81 -5.52
N LYS A 116 14.92 0.47 -5.17
CA LYS A 116 14.41 1.60 -5.99
C LYS A 116 14.87 1.57 -7.45
N SER A 117 15.97 0.89 -7.75
CA SER A 117 16.48 0.69 -9.12
C SER A 117 16.38 -0.75 -9.63
N ALA A 118 15.84 -1.68 -8.85
CA ALA A 118 15.80 -3.09 -9.24
C ALA A 118 14.58 -3.39 -10.11
N SER A 119 14.71 -4.43 -10.92
CA SER A 119 13.64 -4.89 -11.80
C SER A 119 12.55 -5.61 -11.02
N GLY A 120 11.33 -5.71 -11.57
CA GLY A 120 10.26 -6.51 -10.96
C GLY A 120 10.68 -7.98 -10.71
N PHE A 121 11.62 -8.52 -11.51
CA PHE A 121 12.19 -9.85 -11.30
C PHE A 121 12.97 -9.98 -9.99
N ASP A 122 13.70 -8.94 -9.58
CA ASP A 122 14.47 -8.95 -8.34
C ASP A 122 13.54 -9.01 -7.11
N ILE A 123 12.41 -8.30 -7.19
CA ILE A 123 11.35 -8.31 -6.18
C ILE A 123 10.73 -9.70 -6.07
N ILE A 124 10.36 -10.30 -7.20
CA ILE A 124 9.80 -11.66 -7.26
C ILE A 124 10.78 -12.66 -6.66
N ASN A 125 12.04 -12.62 -7.09
CA ASN A 125 13.05 -13.56 -6.60
C ASN A 125 13.21 -13.45 -5.09
N MET A 126 13.30 -12.23 -4.55
CA MET A 126 13.47 -12.00 -3.12
C MET A 126 12.28 -12.46 -2.28
N LEU A 127 11.05 -12.20 -2.73
CA LEU A 127 9.84 -12.46 -1.92
C LEU A 127 9.31 -13.88 -2.05
N MET A 128 9.46 -14.49 -3.22
CA MET A 128 8.81 -15.77 -3.51
C MET A 128 9.67 -16.81 -4.21
N GLY A 129 10.81 -16.41 -4.78
CA GLY A 129 11.64 -17.26 -5.62
C GLY A 129 10.96 -17.59 -6.96
N PHE A 130 11.72 -17.69 -8.04
CA PHE A 130 11.14 -17.90 -9.37
C PHE A 130 10.35 -19.20 -9.50
N ASP A 131 10.84 -20.29 -8.91
CA ASP A 131 10.24 -21.63 -9.05
C ASP A 131 8.81 -21.73 -8.50
N LYS A 132 8.48 -20.91 -7.51
CA LYS A 132 7.18 -20.93 -6.81
C LYS A 132 6.37 -19.66 -7.03
N ALA A 133 6.90 -18.69 -7.78
CA ALA A 133 6.29 -17.37 -7.95
C ALA A 133 4.87 -17.45 -8.53
N GLU A 134 4.70 -18.22 -9.61
CA GLU A 134 3.42 -18.36 -10.29
C GLU A 134 2.33 -18.90 -9.37
N GLN A 135 2.61 -20.02 -8.67
CA GLN A 135 1.67 -20.62 -7.74
C GLN A 135 1.33 -19.67 -6.59
N ARG A 136 2.35 -19.04 -5.98
CA ARG A 136 2.16 -18.14 -4.83
C ARG A 136 1.39 -16.87 -5.18
N MET A 137 1.66 -16.30 -6.36
CA MET A 137 0.88 -15.15 -6.85
C MET A 137 -0.54 -15.55 -7.19
N LYS A 138 -0.76 -16.71 -7.82
CA LYS A 138 -2.11 -17.22 -8.07
C LYS A 138 -2.90 -17.34 -6.76
N GLU A 139 -2.35 -18.03 -5.77
CA GLU A 139 -2.98 -18.19 -4.45
C GLU A 139 -3.27 -16.82 -3.81
N LEU A 140 -2.31 -15.88 -3.84
CA LEU A 140 -2.51 -14.53 -3.30
C LEU A 140 -3.67 -13.80 -3.99
N ILE A 141 -3.74 -13.81 -5.32
CA ILE A 141 -4.79 -13.12 -6.07
C ILE A 141 -6.16 -13.77 -5.83
N GLU A 142 -6.24 -15.11 -5.80
CA GLU A 142 -7.47 -15.83 -5.45
C GLU A 142 -7.95 -15.51 -4.02
N ARG A 143 -7.02 -15.36 -3.05
CA ARG A 143 -7.39 -14.96 -1.68
C ARG A 143 -7.89 -13.52 -1.63
N LEU A 144 -7.24 -12.60 -2.34
CA LEU A 144 -7.68 -11.20 -2.40
C LEU A 144 -9.05 -11.06 -3.06
N ASP A 145 -9.32 -11.84 -4.11
CA ASP A 145 -10.63 -11.91 -4.76
C ASP A 145 -11.71 -12.35 -3.77
N SER A 146 -11.49 -13.48 -3.09
CA SER A 146 -12.44 -14.00 -2.10
C SER A 146 -12.69 -13.02 -0.95
N LEU A 147 -11.67 -12.30 -0.47
CA LEU A 147 -11.82 -11.34 0.63
C LEU A 147 -12.55 -10.06 0.21
N LEU A 148 -12.35 -9.59 -1.02
CA LEU A 148 -13.04 -8.41 -1.57
C LEU A 148 -14.50 -8.71 -1.88
N CYS A 149 -14.78 -9.88 -2.46
CA CYS A 149 -16.12 -10.31 -2.85
C CYS A 149 -16.95 -10.80 -1.65
N GLY A 150 -16.30 -11.24 -0.57
CA GLY A 150 -16.97 -11.79 0.62
C GLY A 150 -17.62 -10.74 1.54
N ASP A 151 -18.31 -11.26 2.56
CA ASP A 151 -19.02 -10.48 3.58
C ASP A 151 -18.11 -10.00 4.73
N GLY A 152 -16.80 -9.89 4.47
CA GLY A 152 -15.83 -9.39 5.43
C GLY A 152 -16.04 -7.91 5.75
N SER A 153 -15.44 -7.44 6.86
CA SER A 153 -15.51 -6.03 7.25
C SER A 153 -14.93 -5.10 6.19
N GLU A 154 -15.49 -3.89 6.06
CA GLU A 154 -14.97 -2.87 5.12
C GLU A 154 -13.49 -2.54 5.37
N SER A 155 -13.04 -2.54 6.63
CA SER A 155 -11.62 -2.33 6.95
C SER A 155 -10.71 -3.42 6.38
N LEU A 156 -11.19 -4.65 6.29
CA LEU A 156 -10.47 -5.77 5.66
C LEU A 156 -10.39 -5.58 4.14
N LYS A 157 -11.49 -5.15 3.52
CA LYS A 157 -11.53 -4.82 2.08
C LYS A 157 -10.60 -3.65 1.74
N SER A 158 -10.59 -2.58 2.56
CA SER A 158 -9.59 -1.50 2.45
C SER A 158 -8.16 -2.03 2.48
N LEU A 159 -7.86 -3.00 3.35
CA LEU A 159 -6.52 -3.55 3.45
C LEU A 159 -6.15 -4.39 2.22
N CYS A 160 -7.11 -5.13 1.65
CA CYS A 160 -6.92 -5.87 0.40
C CYS A 160 -6.65 -4.92 -0.78
N LEU A 161 -7.43 -3.85 -0.93
CA LEU A 161 -7.20 -2.82 -1.94
C LEU A 161 -5.85 -2.13 -1.75
N LYS A 162 -5.45 -1.85 -0.52
CA LYS A 162 -4.14 -1.27 -0.21
C LYS A 162 -2.98 -2.20 -0.59
N LEU A 163 -3.14 -3.51 -0.41
CA LEU A 163 -2.15 -4.50 -0.87
C LEU A 163 -2.11 -4.55 -2.41
N LEU A 164 -3.27 -4.59 -3.09
CA LEU A 164 -3.34 -4.54 -4.55
C LEU A 164 -2.68 -3.28 -5.11
N LEU A 165 -2.97 -2.11 -4.55
CA LEU A 165 -2.30 -0.86 -4.92
C LEU A 165 -0.78 -0.97 -4.71
N CYS A 166 -0.34 -1.53 -3.58
CA CYS A 166 1.07 -1.78 -3.33
C CYS A 166 1.71 -2.69 -4.38
N LEU A 167 1.01 -3.73 -4.83
CA LEU A 167 1.48 -4.65 -5.87
C LEU A 167 1.65 -3.94 -7.22
N VAL A 168 0.63 -3.16 -7.64
CA VAL A 168 0.65 -2.52 -8.96
C VAL A 168 1.64 -1.34 -9.03
N THR A 169 1.91 -0.69 -7.89
CA THR A 169 2.84 0.47 -7.79
C THR A 169 4.20 0.11 -7.18
N VAL A 170 4.58 -1.16 -7.11
CA VAL A 170 5.86 -1.58 -6.50
C VAL A 170 7.09 -1.21 -7.33
N THR A 171 6.90 -0.71 -8.56
CA THR A 171 7.96 -0.16 -9.41
C THR A 171 7.51 1.18 -9.98
N ASP A 172 8.43 2.12 -10.18
CA ASP A 172 8.11 3.47 -10.66
C ASP A 172 7.49 3.47 -12.07
N ASN A 173 7.86 2.50 -12.90
CA ASN A 173 7.27 2.32 -14.22
C ASN A 173 6.35 1.10 -14.24
N ILE A 174 5.04 1.34 -14.43
CA ILE A 174 4.05 0.29 -14.44
C ILE A 174 4.34 -0.81 -15.48
N SER A 175 4.81 -0.45 -16.68
CA SER A 175 5.10 -1.42 -17.75
C SER A 175 6.29 -2.34 -17.43
N GLN A 176 7.17 -1.93 -16.50
CA GLN A 176 8.30 -2.72 -16.01
C GLN A 176 7.94 -3.59 -14.79
N ASN A 177 6.76 -3.41 -14.22
CA ASN A 177 6.29 -4.20 -13.10
C ASN A 177 5.91 -5.61 -13.55
N THR A 178 6.83 -6.57 -13.47
CA THR A 178 6.58 -7.96 -13.88
C THR A 178 5.62 -8.69 -12.94
N ILE A 179 5.39 -8.19 -11.71
CA ILE A 179 4.36 -8.75 -10.82
C ILE A 179 2.98 -8.63 -11.46
N LEU A 180 2.74 -7.58 -12.27
CA LEU A 180 1.48 -7.39 -12.96
C LEU A 180 1.18 -8.49 -13.98
N GLU A 181 2.18 -9.20 -14.51
CA GLU A 181 1.93 -10.35 -15.40
C GLU A 181 1.07 -11.42 -14.69
N TYR A 182 1.35 -11.69 -13.42
CA TYR A 182 0.53 -12.62 -12.62
C TYR A 182 -0.86 -12.07 -12.27
N VAL A 183 -0.98 -10.75 -12.06
CA VAL A 183 -2.28 -10.09 -11.82
C VAL A 183 -3.15 -10.11 -13.08
N MET A 184 -2.52 -10.01 -14.26
CA MET A 184 -3.20 -10.12 -15.55
C MET A 184 -3.72 -11.53 -15.80
N ILE A 185 -2.92 -12.56 -15.48
CA ILE A 185 -3.30 -13.97 -15.69
C ILE A 185 -4.45 -14.39 -14.75
N ASN A 186 -4.35 -14.06 -13.47
CA ASN A 186 -5.33 -14.52 -12.47
C ASN A 186 -6.58 -13.62 -12.37
N SER A 187 -6.52 -12.39 -12.92
CA SER A 187 -7.59 -11.39 -13.04
C SER A 187 -8.46 -11.15 -11.80
N ILE A 188 -8.25 -10.02 -11.12
CA ILE A 188 -9.03 -9.53 -9.97
C ILE A 188 -10.15 -8.54 -10.39
N PHE A 189 -10.50 -8.51 -11.67
CA PHE A 189 -11.32 -7.44 -12.26
C PHE A 189 -12.72 -7.32 -11.63
N GLU A 190 -13.43 -8.44 -11.44
CA GLU A 190 -14.79 -8.44 -10.91
C GLU A 190 -14.83 -7.95 -9.47
N ALA A 191 -13.88 -8.38 -8.64
CA ALA A 191 -13.74 -7.89 -7.26
C ALA A 191 -13.53 -6.37 -7.19
N ILE A 192 -12.76 -5.80 -8.12
CA ILE A 192 -12.55 -4.34 -8.20
C ILE A 192 -13.86 -3.62 -8.56
N LEU A 193 -14.60 -4.13 -9.55
CA LEU A 193 -15.89 -3.56 -9.92
C LEU A 193 -16.91 -3.65 -8.77
N GLN A 194 -16.97 -4.80 -8.09
CA GLN A 194 -17.84 -4.99 -6.95
C GLN A 194 -17.51 -4.04 -5.80
N ALA A 195 -16.22 -3.78 -5.53
CA ALA A 195 -15.78 -2.81 -4.52
C ALA A 195 -16.20 -1.37 -4.87
N ASN A 196 -16.23 -1.02 -6.16
CA ASN A 196 -16.74 0.27 -6.64
C ASN A 196 -18.26 0.41 -6.49
N VAL A 197 -19.02 -0.68 -6.63
CA VAL A 197 -20.49 -0.66 -6.50
C VAL A 197 -20.94 -0.72 -5.05
N SER A 198 -20.48 -1.73 -4.31
CA SER A 198 -21.03 -2.10 -3.00
C SER A 198 -20.63 -1.15 -1.88
N SER A 199 -19.41 -0.62 -1.96
CA SER A 199 -18.77 0.15 -0.88
C SER A 199 -18.18 1.46 -1.39
N ARG A 200 -18.85 2.06 -2.38
CA ARG A 200 -18.39 3.22 -3.17
C ARG A 200 -17.76 4.34 -2.33
N GLY A 201 -18.42 4.73 -1.24
CA GLY A 201 -17.96 5.84 -0.40
C GLY A 201 -16.64 5.57 0.34
N GLN A 202 -16.29 4.31 0.58
CA GLN A 202 -15.07 3.92 1.30
C GLN A 202 -13.98 3.35 0.39
N HIS A 203 -14.37 2.66 -0.68
CA HIS A 203 -13.46 1.85 -1.50
C HIS A 203 -13.44 2.27 -2.97
N GLY A 204 -14.42 3.08 -3.41
CA GLY A 204 -14.57 3.44 -4.81
C GLY A 204 -13.34 4.15 -5.37
N TYR A 205 -12.74 5.07 -4.61
CA TYR A 205 -11.53 5.78 -5.02
C TYR A 205 -10.38 4.82 -5.33
N ASP A 206 -10.02 3.97 -4.37
CA ASP A 206 -8.93 3.00 -4.53
C ASP A 206 -9.22 2.00 -5.64
N ALA A 207 -10.47 1.54 -5.77
CA ALA A 207 -10.90 0.62 -6.82
C ALA A 207 -10.77 1.24 -8.23
N VAL A 208 -11.23 2.48 -8.41
CA VAL A 208 -11.16 3.20 -9.69
C VAL A 208 -9.71 3.50 -10.06
N VAL A 209 -8.87 3.92 -9.11
CA VAL A 209 -7.44 4.14 -9.34
C VAL A 209 -6.74 2.83 -9.69
N LEU A 210 -7.01 1.75 -8.95
CA LEU A 210 -6.43 0.44 -9.22
C LEU A 210 -6.79 -0.05 -10.63
N LEU A 211 -8.05 0.10 -11.03
CA LEU A 211 -8.50 -0.24 -12.38
C LEU A 211 -7.76 0.60 -13.45
N ALA A 212 -7.63 1.91 -13.22
CA ALA A 212 -6.92 2.81 -14.13
C ALA A 212 -5.45 2.43 -14.31
N LEU A 213 -4.78 2.01 -13.24
CA LEU A 213 -3.41 1.50 -13.30
C LEU A 213 -3.35 0.19 -14.10
N LEU A 214 -4.24 -0.76 -13.80
CA LEU A 214 -4.24 -2.07 -14.47
C LEU A 214 -4.50 -1.96 -15.98
N VAL A 215 -5.40 -1.09 -16.44
CA VAL A 215 -5.62 -0.87 -17.89
C VAL A 215 -4.41 -0.20 -18.57
N ASN A 216 -3.56 0.52 -17.82
CA ASN A 216 -2.38 1.19 -18.36
C ASN A 216 -1.15 0.28 -18.49
N TYR A 217 -1.13 -0.86 -17.81
CA TYR A 217 -0.01 -1.81 -17.90
C TYR A 217 0.18 -2.31 -19.33
N ARG A 218 1.35 -2.01 -19.92
CA ARG A 218 1.77 -2.43 -21.27
C ARG A 218 0.68 -2.24 -22.35
N LYS A 219 -0.16 -1.20 -22.20
CA LYS A 219 -1.36 -1.00 -23.03
C LYS A 219 -1.09 -0.88 -24.53
N TYR A 220 0.12 -0.47 -24.92
CA TYR A 220 0.54 -0.33 -26.31
C TYR A 220 1.49 -1.45 -26.78
N GLU A 221 1.90 -2.35 -25.90
CA GLU A 221 2.88 -3.40 -26.18
C GLU A 221 2.22 -4.77 -26.33
N SER A 222 1.11 -5.02 -25.63
CA SER A 222 0.43 -6.31 -25.60
C SER A 222 -1.07 -6.15 -25.36
N VAL A 223 -1.83 -7.24 -25.60
CA VAL A 223 -3.27 -7.26 -25.31
C VAL A 223 -3.48 -7.26 -23.80
N ASN A 224 -4.01 -6.17 -23.28
CA ASN A 224 -4.34 -6.05 -21.85
C ASN A 224 -5.78 -6.56 -21.59
N PRO A 225 -5.97 -7.59 -20.75
CA PRO A 225 -7.30 -8.16 -20.49
C PRO A 225 -8.23 -7.20 -19.76
N TYR A 226 -7.72 -6.26 -18.96
CA TYR A 226 -8.53 -5.26 -18.26
C TYR A 226 -9.08 -4.22 -19.22
N ILE A 227 -8.34 -3.87 -20.29
CA ILE A 227 -8.85 -3.02 -21.38
C ILE A 227 -10.05 -3.69 -22.05
N VAL A 228 -9.89 -4.97 -22.42
CA VAL A 228 -10.95 -5.75 -23.06
C VAL A 228 -12.17 -5.82 -22.15
N LYS A 229 -12.00 -6.23 -20.89
CA LYS A 229 -13.08 -6.34 -19.91
C LYS A 229 -13.78 -5.00 -19.69
N LEU A 230 -13.04 -3.91 -19.46
CA LEU A 230 -13.63 -2.57 -19.26
C LEU A 230 -14.41 -2.09 -20.49
N SER A 231 -13.93 -2.39 -21.70
CA SER A 231 -14.59 -1.94 -22.94
C SER A 231 -15.97 -2.58 -23.19
N ILE A 232 -16.21 -3.76 -22.60
CA ILE A 232 -17.47 -4.51 -22.76
C ILE A 232 -18.43 -4.35 -21.57
N VAL A 233 -18.04 -3.67 -20.50
CA VAL A 233 -18.95 -3.39 -19.37
C VAL A 233 -20.14 -2.57 -19.87
N ASP A 234 -21.33 -3.10 -19.68
CA ASP A 234 -22.60 -2.46 -20.01
C ASP A 234 -23.54 -2.31 -18.78
N ASP A 235 -23.11 -2.80 -17.62
CA ASP A 235 -23.81 -2.62 -16.35
C ASP A 235 -23.84 -1.14 -15.94
N GLU A 236 -25.01 -0.52 -16.09
CA GLU A 236 -25.23 0.90 -15.79
C GLU A 236 -24.92 1.25 -14.31
N PRO A 237 -25.32 0.46 -13.29
CA PRO A 237 -24.94 0.72 -11.89
C PRO A 237 -23.43 0.77 -11.64
N THR A 238 -22.66 -0.11 -12.28
CA THR A 238 -21.20 -0.12 -12.18
C THR A 238 -20.59 1.13 -12.78
N LEU A 239 -21.00 1.51 -13.99
CA LEU A 239 -20.50 2.69 -14.68
C LEU A 239 -20.93 3.99 -13.98
N ASP A 240 -22.18 4.08 -13.51
CA ASP A 240 -22.69 5.16 -12.66
C ASP A 240 -21.86 5.30 -11.38
N GLY A 241 -21.51 4.17 -10.75
CA GLY A 241 -20.65 4.18 -9.58
C GLY A 241 -19.26 4.71 -9.83
N MET A 242 -18.61 4.29 -10.93
CA MET A 242 -17.32 4.83 -11.33
C MET A 242 -17.41 6.34 -11.61
N GLY A 243 -18.46 6.77 -12.32
CA GLY A 243 -18.71 8.18 -12.62
C GLY A 243 -18.87 9.03 -11.37
N MET A 244 -19.62 8.55 -10.37
CA MET A 244 -19.82 9.23 -9.09
C MET A 244 -18.52 9.35 -8.28
N VAL A 245 -17.69 8.30 -8.25
CA VAL A 245 -16.37 8.34 -7.57
C VAL A 245 -15.48 9.41 -8.19
N VAL A 246 -15.39 9.42 -9.54
CA VAL A 246 -14.61 10.42 -10.28
C VAL A 246 -15.15 11.82 -10.01
N HIS A 247 -16.48 12.01 -10.07
CA HIS A 247 -17.13 13.28 -9.79
C HIS A 247 -16.83 13.78 -8.37
N GLN A 248 -16.95 12.92 -7.37
CA GLN A 248 -16.69 13.27 -5.97
C GLN A 248 -15.22 13.66 -5.77
N ALA A 249 -14.28 12.90 -6.32
CA ALA A 249 -12.85 13.18 -6.17
C ALA A 249 -12.44 14.49 -6.87
N LEU A 250 -12.98 14.77 -8.06
CA LEU A 250 -12.72 16.02 -8.77
C LEU A 250 -13.38 17.23 -8.11
N THR A 251 -14.59 17.05 -7.56
CA THR A 251 -15.29 18.10 -6.80
C THR A 251 -14.51 18.46 -5.53
N GLU A 252 -14.01 17.46 -4.81
CA GLU A 252 -13.18 17.64 -3.63
C GLU A 252 -11.85 18.32 -3.97
N TYR A 253 -11.21 17.92 -5.08
CA TYR A 253 -10.02 18.61 -5.59
C TYR A 253 -10.29 20.09 -5.90
N ASN A 254 -11.38 20.40 -6.61
CA ASN A 254 -11.77 21.78 -6.93
C ASN A 254 -12.09 22.59 -5.66
N ARG A 255 -12.70 21.98 -4.65
CA ARG A 255 -12.96 22.59 -3.34
C ARG A 255 -11.65 22.97 -2.65
N GLN A 256 -10.71 22.02 -2.53
CA GLN A 256 -9.39 22.26 -1.93
C GLN A 256 -8.59 23.32 -2.67
N TYR A 257 -8.68 23.34 -4.01
CA TYR A 257 -8.05 24.36 -4.82
C TYR A 257 -8.61 25.75 -4.52
N LYS A 258 -9.94 25.88 -4.49
CA LYS A 258 -10.63 27.14 -4.18
C LYS A 258 -10.30 27.64 -2.77
N GLU A 259 -10.28 26.76 -1.77
CA GLU A 259 -9.92 27.12 -0.38
C GLU A 259 -8.51 27.69 -0.27
N LYS A 260 -7.53 27.04 -0.93
CA LYS A 260 -6.15 27.55 -0.96
C LYS A 260 -6.03 28.88 -1.72
N GLU A 261 -6.81 29.06 -2.78
CA GLU A 261 -6.85 30.34 -3.49
C GLU A 261 -7.40 31.47 -2.59
N GLU A 262 -8.48 31.19 -1.84
CA GLU A 262 -9.08 32.14 -0.89
C GLU A 262 -8.15 32.44 0.30
N GLU A 263 -7.43 31.45 0.85
CA GLU A 263 -6.40 31.65 1.90
C GLU A 263 -5.26 32.56 1.41
N ASN A 264 -4.76 32.35 0.19
CA ASN A 264 -3.74 33.19 -0.42
C ASN A 264 -4.23 34.62 -0.68
N GLN A 265 -5.50 34.80 -1.04
CA GLN A 265 -6.11 36.13 -1.19
C GLN A 265 -6.38 36.81 0.17
N GLY A 266 -6.69 36.04 1.22
CA GLY A 266 -6.92 36.52 2.59
C GLY A 266 -5.66 36.96 3.35
N GLY A 267 -4.46 36.55 2.88
CA GLY A 267 -3.17 36.94 3.45
C GLY A 267 -2.80 38.42 3.32
N PHE A 268 -3.52 39.20 2.51
CA PHE A 268 -3.26 40.63 2.30
C PHE A 268 -3.44 41.52 3.54
N PHE A 269 -4.18 41.07 4.57
CA PHE A 269 -4.33 41.84 5.82
C PHE A 269 -3.28 41.48 6.89
N SER A 270 -2.62 40.33 6.80
CA SER A 270 -1.54 39.95 7.74
C SER A 270 -0.17 40.58 7.41
N THR A 271 0.06 40.94 6.14
CA THR A 271 1.33 41.54 5.69
C THR A 271 1.50 42.99 6.17
N LEU A 272 0.41 43.69 6.51
CA LEU A 272 0.47 45.06 7.03
C LEU A 272 1.16 45.17 8.40
N SER A 273 1.26 44.09 9.18
CA SER A 273 2.02 44.09 10.44
C SER A 273 3.50 43.68 10.30
N SER A 274 3.96 43.22 9.13
CA SER A 274 5.39 42.92 8.89
C SER A 274 6.09 43.89 7.93
N MET A 275 5.37 44.84 7.32
CA MET A 275 5.90 45.82 6.36
C MET A 275 6.59 47.05 6.99
N VAL A 276 7.34 46.85 8.08
CA VAL A 276 8.41 47.79 8.48
C VAL A 276 9.66 46.95 8.76
N GLY A 277 10.37 46.51 7.72
CA GLY A 277 11.67 45.88 7.97
C GLY A 277 12.40 45.09 6.87
N SER A 278 11.84 44.80 5.70
CA SER A 278 12.58 44.00 4.69
C SER A 278 12.16 44.28 3.25
N MET A 279 12.63 45.40 2.73
CA MET A 279 12.75 45.66 1.29
C MET A 279 13.92 44.83 0.75
N PHE A 280 13.75 43.53 0.56
CA PHE A 280 14.57 42.65 -0.31
C PHE A 280 14.05 41.21 -0.12
N ILE A 281 13.03 40.80 -0.88
CA ILE A 281 12.83 39.43 -1.34
C ILE A 281 12.09 39.55 -2.67
N ALA A 282 12.66 38.90 -3.69
CA ALA A 282 12.17 38.85 -5.06
C ALA A 282 10.76 38.26 -5.13
N ASP A 283 10.00 38.69 -6.13
CA ASP A 283 8.78 38.03 -6.60
C ASP A 283 9.08 36.54 -6.86
N ALA A 284 8.82 35.70 -5.87
CA ALA A 284 8.57 34.29 -6.07
C ALA A 284 7.07 34.16 -6.21
N ASP A 285 6.59 33.92 -7.43
CA ASP A 285 5.28 33.31 -7.65
C ASP A 285 5.24 32.02 -6.81
N GLU A 286 4.67 32.07 -5.61
CA GLU A 286 4.24 30.88 -4.89
C GLU A 286 3.10 30.28 -5.70
N LYS A 287 3.45 29.48 -6.73
CA LYS A 287 2.50 28.61 -7.42
C LYS A 287 1.77 27.81 -6.34
N LEU A 288 0.46 28.02 -6.25
CA LEU A 288 -0.45 27.20 -5.45
C LEU A 288 -0.13 25.72 -5.70
N SER A 289 0.59 25.09 -4.77
CA SER A 289 0.93 23.67 -4.87
C SER A 289 -0.26 22.87 -4.36
N VAL A 290 -1.30 22.79 -5.18
CA VAL A 290 -2.30 21.74 -5.06
C VAL A 290 -1.80 20.61 -5.93
N GLN A 291 -1.46 19.48 -5.32
CA GLN A 291 -1.13 18.28 -6.09
C GLN A 291 -2.38 17.88 -6.87
N THR A 292 -2.30 17.95 -8.19
CA THR A 292 -3.35 17.47 -9.08
C THR A 292 -3.69 16.03 -8.73
N ASN A 293 -4.98 15.67 -8.71
CA ASN A 293 -5.36 14.27 -8.59
C ASN A 293 -5.17 13.55 -9.94
N GLU A 294 -3.91 13.35 -10.33
CA GLU A 294 -3.49 12.76 -11.60
C GLU A 294 -4.09 11.36 -11.80
N ALA A 295 -4.19 10.58 -10.72
CA ALA A 295 -4.73 9.23 -10.76
C ALA A 295 -6.20 9.20 -11.17
N ILE A 296 -7.02 10.11 -10.63
CA ILE A 296 -8.44 10.21 -11.01
C ILE A 296 -8.64 10.80 -12.40
N LEU A 297 -7.80 11.77 -12.80
CA LEU A 297 -7.85 12.29 -14.17
C LEU A 297 -7.50 11.20 -15.20
N LEU A 298 -6.49 10.37 -14.90
CA LEU A 298 -6.17 9.20 -15.69
C LEU A 298 -7.35 8.22 -15.72
N ALA A 299 -7.97 7.92 -14.58
CA ALA A 299 -9.12 7.03 -14.51
C ALA A 299 -10.30 7.54 -15.35
N LEU A 300 -10.59 8.84 -15.30
CA LEU A 300 -11.62 9.46 -16.14
C LEU A 300 -11.28 9.33 -17.63
N TYR A 301 -10.04 9.66 -18.00
CA TYR A 301 -9.58 9.54 -19.38
C TYR A 301 -9.74 8.12 -19.92
N GLU A 302 -9.27 7.12 -19.18
CA GLU A 302 -9.35 5.71 -19.60
C GLU A 302 -10.80 5.22 -19.63
N ALA A 303 -11.63 5.56 -18.64
CA ALA A 303 -13.03 5.14 -18.63
C ALA A 303 -13.81 5.67 -19.84
N VAL A 304 -13.62 6.96 -20.19
CA VAL A 304 -14.23 7.58 -21.37
C VAL A 304 -13.68 6.99 -22.68
N HIS A 305 -12.38 6.75 -22.74
CA HIS A 305 -11.73 6.26 -23.96
C HIS A 305 -12.04 4.80 -24.25
N LEU A 306 -12.10 3.96 -23.21
CA LEU A 306 -12.23 2.52 -23.33
C LEU A 306 -13.69 2.06 -23.36
N ASN A 307 -14.60 2.76 -22.68
CA ASN A 307 -16.00 2.34 -22.57
C ASN A 307 -16.96 3.38 -23.17
N ARG A 308 -17.59 3.03 -24.29
CA ARG A 308 -18.55 3.88 -25.00
C ARG A 308 -19.81 4.22 -24.18
N ASN A 309 -20.22 3.33 -23.27
CA ASN A 309 -21.41 3.52 -22.44
C ASN A 309 -21.15 4.52 -21.30
N PHE A 310 -19.88 4.70 -20.91
CA PHE A 310 -19.48 5.64 -19.86
C PHE A 310 -19.79 7.10 -20.22
N ILE A 311 -19.75 7.45 -21.52
CA ILE A 311 -20.14 8.79 -22.00
C ILE A 311 -21.59 9.10 -21.66
N THR A 312 -22.48 8.11 -21.81
CA THR A 312 -23.90 8.26 -21.48
C THR A 312 -24.07 8.53 -19.98
N VAL A 313 -23.33 7.83 -19.14
CA VAL A 313 -23.34 8.05 -17.68
C VAL A 313 -22.85 9.46 -17.32
N LEU A 314 -21.77 9.96 -17.93
CA LEU A 314 -21.29 11.33 -17.70
C LEU A 314 -22.29 12.40 -18.17
N ALA A 315 -22.99 12.15 -19.27
CA ALA A 315 -23.98 13.06 -19.84
C ALA A 315 -25.30 13.04 -19.06
N GLN A 316 -25.60 11.96 -18.35
CA GLN A 316 -26.70 11.88 -17.39
C GLN A 316 -26.33 12.67 -16.13
N VAL A 317 -26.39 14.00 -16.22
CA VAL A 317 -26.39 14.88 -15.04
C VAL A 317 -27.66 14.55 -14.25
N LYS A 318 -27.57 13.62 -13.30
CA LYS A 318 -28.57 13.55 -12.23
C LYS A 318 -28.33 14.76 -11.36
N GLU A 319 -29.23 15.73 -11.43
CA GLU A 319 -29.36 16.83 -10.46
C GLU A 319 -29.66 16.23 -9.07
N THR A 320 -28.68 15.60 -8.42
CA THR A 320 -28.76 15.33 -6.99
C THR A 320 -28.14 16.50 -6.26
N SER A 321 -28.90 17.59 -6.22
CA SER A 321 -28.76 18.60 -5.16
C SER A 321 -28.93 17.88 -3.81
N PRO A 322 -27.98 17.97 -2.88
CA PRO A 322 -28.26 17.59 -1.50
C PRO A 322 -29.09 18.72 -0.86
N MET A 323 -30.27 18.36 -0.35
CA MET A 323 -30.90 19.06 0.78
C MET A 323 -30.14 18.77 2.07
#